data_AF-A0A5B6VZQ6-F1
#
_entry.id   AF-A0A5B6VZQ6-F1
#
_cell.length_a   1.000
_cell.length_b   1.000
_cell.length_c   1.000
_cell.angle_alpha   90.00
_cell.angle_beta   90.00
_cell.angle_gamma   90.00
#
_symmetry.space_group_name_H-M   'P 1'
#
loop_
_entity.id
_entity.type
_entity.pdbx_description
1 polymer ?
#
loop_
_entity_poly.entity_id
_entity_poly.type
_entity_poly.pdbx_seq_one_letter_code
_entity_poly.pdbx_strand_id
1 'polypeptide(L)'
;MLSTGFIREVVCPDWVSNIVMMKKANGKWRMYIDFTSLNKACPNDSFPLPSVDKLVDASSSLKFMSFMDAFSSYNQISMAQEDQDKIAFVKKEGLFFYRVMPFELKNAGATYQRLVNKIFKKQIARNVEVYVDDMLVKNSTLKGHIQNLNEWQYRLSFDFQTFNNVAEYEALILGLQLAPRLRVKELIIYIDSQFVAKQMNDEYEVKKPSLKKYHAIAVQLLAQFDKA
;
A
#
# COMPACT_ATOMS: atom_id res chain seq x y z
N MET A 1 -2.31 14.22 -5.84
CA MET A 1 -3.57 13.81 -6.50
C MET A 1 -3.64 14.35 -7.93
N LEU A 2 -3.68 15.67 -8.16
CA LEU A 2 -3.64 16.22 -9.53
C LEU A 2 -2.29 15.98 -10.22
N SER A 3 -1.18 16.32 -9.56
CA SER A 3 0.19 16.09 -10.08
C SER A 3 0.59 14.61 -10.17
N THR A 4 -0.16 13.72 -9.52
CA THR A 4 0.05 12.26 -9.59
C THR A 4 -0.86 11.59 -10.63
N GLY A 5 -1.75 12.34 -11.28
CA GLY A 5 -2.70 11.80 -12.25
C GLY A 5 -3.83 10.95 -11.65
N PHE A 6 -3.99 10.92 -10.33
CA PHE A 6 -5.01 10.11 -9.66
C PHE A 6 -6.41 10.71 -9.75
N ILE A 7 -6.52 12.02 -9.95
CA ILE A 7 -7.82 12.69 -10.14
C ILE A 7 -7.84 13.49 -11.43
N ARG A 8 -9.02 13.61 -12.04
CA ARG A 8 -9.28 14.39 -13.25
C ARG A 8 -10.47 15.31 -13.01
N GLU A 9 -10.42 16.49 -13.62
CA GLU A 9 -11.57 17.39 -13.67
C GLU A 9 -12.69 16.79 -14.53
N VAL A 10 -13.94 17.06 -14.14
CA VAL A 10 -15.15 16.61 -14.83
C VAL A 10 -16.16 17.74 -14.93
N VAL A 11 -16.87 17.77 -16.05
CA VAL A 11 -17.93 18.75 -16.32
C VAL A 11 -19.27 18.02 -16.26
N CYS A 12 -20.20 18.55 -15.46
CA CYS A 12 -21.57 18.05 -15.32
C CYS A 12 -21.68 16.54 -15.00
N PRO A 13 -21.10 16.04 -13.88
CA PRO A 13 -21.29 14.65 -13.46
C PRO A 13 -22.71 14.41 -12.94
N ASP A 14 -23.22 13.19 -13.14
CA ASP A 14 -24.54 12.78 -12.64
C ASP A 14 -24.58 12.66 -11.10
N TRP A 15 -23.43 12.40 -10.48
CA TRP A 15 -23.27 12.24 -9.04
C TRP A 15 -22.17 13.16 -8.52
N VAL A 16 -22.38 13.74 -7.34
CA VAL A 16 -21.36 14.56 -6.66
C VAL A 16 -21.35 14.23 -5.17
N SER A 17 -20.18 13.85 -4.68
CA SER A 17 -19.92 13.60 -3.26
C SER A 17 -19.17 14.75 -2.59
N ASN A 18 -19.39 14.91 -1.29
CA ASN A 18 -18.71 15.93 -0.49
C ASN A 18 -17.37 15.42 0.06
N ILE A 19 -16.44 16.35 0.28
CA ILE A 19 -15.22 16.08 1.03
C ILE A 19 -15.49 16.23 2.53
N VAL A 20 -15.06 15.24 3.31
CA VAL A 20 -15.10 15.24 4.77
C VAL A 20 -13.69 15.20 5.32
N MET A 21 -13.40 16.08 6.28
CA MET A 21 -12.11 16.10 6.97
C MET A 21 -12.25 15.42 8.32
N MET A 22 -11.47 14.36 8.56
CA MET A 22 -11.45 13.65 9.83
C MET A 22 -10.07 13.73 10.48
N LYS A 23 -10.05 13.98 11.79
CA LYS A 23 -8.83 14.01 12.59
C LYS A 23 -8.62 12.63 13.23
N LYS A 24 -7.50 11.97 12.91
CA LYS A 24 -7.13 10.70 13.54
C LYS A 24 -6.70 10.91 15.01
N ALA A 25 -6.75 9.84 15.81
CA ALA A 25 -6.29 9.83 17.20
C ALA A 25 -4.83 10.29 17.36
N ASN A 26 -3.99 10.06 16.33
CA ASN A 26 -2.61 10.54 16.26
C ASN A 26 -2.47 12.04 15.90
N GLY A 27 -3.59 12.79 15.87
CA GLY A 27 -3.64 14.22 15.58
C GLY A 27 -3.59 14.61 14.11
N LYS A 28 -3.30 13.68 13.19
CA LYS A 28 -3.22 13.98 11.74
C LYS A 28 -4.61 14.10 11.13
N TRP A 29 -4.79 15.12 10.29
CA TRP A 29 -5.98 15.26 9.45
C TRP A 29 -5.89 14.36 8.22
N ARG A 30 -7.01 13.75 7.85
CA ARG A 30 -7.18 13.01 6.60
C ARG A 30 -8.44 13.46 5.90
N MET A 31 -8.34 13.58 4.58
CA MET A 31 -9.43 13.88 3.69
C MET A 31 -10.12 12.56 3.32
N TYR A 32 -11.45 12.55 3.37
CA TYR A 32 -12.32 11.46 2.97
C TYR A 32 -13.34 11.98 1.96
N ILE A 33 -13.82 11.10 1.09
CA ILE A 33 -14.98 11.42 0.25
C ILE A 33 -16.21 10.69 0.79
N ASP A 34 -17.28 11.44 1.02
CA ASP A 34 -18.54 10.88 1.48
C ASP A 34 -19.31 10.25 0.31
N PHE A 35 -19.04 8.98 0.03
CA PHE A 35 -19.79 8.16 -0.92
C PHE A 35 -21.02 7.50 -0.29
N THR A 36 -21.54 7.96 0.85
CA THR A 36 -22.68 7.30 1.53
C THR A 36 -23.89 7.10 0.60
N SER A 37 -24.28 8.13 -0.15
CA SER A 37 -25.42 8.04 -1.08
C SER A 37 -25.14 7.10 -2.25
N LEU A 38 -23.93 7.18 -2.81
CA LEU A 38 -23.50 6.29 -3.90
C LEU A 38 -23.47 4.83 -3.44
N ASN A 39 -22.85 4.56 -2.30
CA ASN A 39 -22.75 3.22 -1.71
C ASN A 39 -24.12 2.61 -1.38
N LYS A 40 -25.12 3.42 -1.02
CA LYS A 40 -26.50 2.97 -0.84
C LYS A 40 -27.17 2.56 -2.16
N ALA A 41 -26.90 3.29 -3.24
CA ALA A 41 -27.42 2.98 -4.58
C ALA A 41 -26.73 1.78 -5.22
N CYS A 42 -25.47 1.52 -4.88
CA CYS A 42 -24.71 0.39 -5.43
C CYS A 42 -25.23 -0.97 -4.93
N PRO A 43 -25.47 -1.94 -5.83
CA PRO A 43 -25.73 -3.31 -5.44
C PRO A 43 -24.53 -3.86 -4.65
N ASN A 44 -24.83 -4.69 -3.65
CA ASN A 44 -23.79 -5.29 -2.81
C ASN A 44 -23.05 -6.39 -3.58
N ASP A 45 -21.72 -6.33 -3.63
CA ASP A 45 -20.92 -7.47 -4.06
C ASP A 45 -20.69 -8.42 -2.87
N SER A 46 -21.42 -9.53 -2.84
CA SER A 46 -21.31 -10.56 -1.80
C SER A 46 -20.14 -11.53 -2.03
N PHE A 47 -19.02 -11.05 -2.59
CA PHE A 47 -17.82 -11.86 -2.76
C PHE A 47 -17.35 -12.43 -1.41
N PRO A 48 -17.10 -13.74 -1.30
CA PRO A 48 -16.73 -14.35 -0.03
C PRO A 48 -15.36 -13.85 0.41
N LEU A 49 -15.33 -13.13 1.53
CA LEU A 49 -14.08 -12.80 2.21
C LEU A 49 -13.65 -13.98 3.10
N PRO A 50 -12.34 -14.23 3.24
CA PRO A 50 -11.84 -15.26 4.14
C PRO A 50 -12.28 -15.01 5.59
N SER A 51 -12.55 -16.08 6.32
CA SER A 51 -12.86 -15.99 7.76
C SER A 51 -11.56 -15.78 8.53
N VAL A 52 -11.54 -14.75 9.38
CA VAL A 52 -10.39 -14.41 10.23
C VAL A 52 -9.97 -15.61 11.09
N ASP A 53 -10.92 -16.33 11.69
CA ASP A 53 -10.66 -17.51 12.51
C ASP A 53 -9.88 -18.58 11.74
N LYS A 54 -10.28 -18.85 10.49
CA LYS A 54 -9.58 -19.81 9.64
C LYS A 54 -8.15 -19.39 9.31
N LEU A 55 -7.91 -18.09 9.13
CA LEU A 55 -6.57 -17.56 8.86
C LEU A 55 -5.67 -17.65 10.10
N VAL A 56 -6.24 -17.39 11.29
CA VAL A 56 -5.56 -17.51 12.58
C VAL A 56 -5.20 -18.96 12.87
N ASP A 57 -6.16 -19.88 12.72
CA ASP A 57 -5.95 -21.32 12.92
C ASP A 57 -4.84 -21.86 12.01
N ALA A 58 -4.88 -21.50 10.73
CA ALA A 58 -3.87 -21.90 9.75
C ALA A 58 -2.47 -21.34 10.04
N SER A 59 -2.35 -20.34 10.91
CA SER A 59 -1.09 -19.67 11.24
C SER A 59 -0.56 -20.06 12.62
N SER A 60 -1.42 -20.53 13.52
CA SER A 60 -1.11 -20.86 14.92
C SER A 60 0.07 -21.82 15.16
N SER A 61 0.42 -22.67 14.18
CA SER A 61 1.50 -23.67 14.29
C SER A 61 2.83 -23.24 13.68
N LEU A 62 2.92 -22.05 13.09
CA LEU A 62 4.10 -21.59 12.34
C LEU A 62 4.97 -20.65 13.17
N LYS A 63 6.29 -20.81 13.04
CA LYS A 63 7.28 -20.11 13.88
C LYS A 63 7.62 -18.71 13.38
N PHE A 64 7.52 -18.46 12.08
CA PHE A 64 7.89 -17.20 11.45
C PHE A 64 6.72 -16.63 10.67
N MET A 65 6.41 -15.37 10.94
CA MET A 65 5.28 -14.65 10.36
C MET A 65 5.68 -13.19 10.09
N SER A 66 5.23 -12.65 8.96
CA SER A 66 5.38 -11.25 8.60
C SER A 66 4.04 -10.71 8.14
N PHE A 67 3.56 -9.66 8.81
CA PHE A 67 2.37 -8.92 8.41
C PHE A 67 2.79 -7.85 7.39
N MET A 68 2.15 -7.88 6.23
CA MET A 68 2.40 -6.97 5.12
C MET A 68 1.13 -6.13 4.92
N ASP A 69 1.30 -4.81 4.98
CA ASP A 69 0.23 -3.86 4.73
C ASP A 69 0.30 -3.39 3.28
N ALA A 70 -0.72 -3.72 2.50
CA ALA A 70 -0.84 -3.27 1.12
C ALA A 70 -1.65 -1.96 0.98
N PHE A 71 -1.80 -1.14 2.03
CA PHE A 71 -2.67 0.06 2.09
C PHE A 71 -2.66 0.99 0.86
N SER A 72 -1.57 1.04 0.11
CA SER A 72 -1.44 1.90 -1.09
C SER A 72 -1.99 1.28 -2.39
N SER A 73 -2.39 0.01 -2.35
CA SER A 73 -2.72 -0.81 -3.51
C SER A 73 -4.05 -0.48 -4.18
N TYR A 74 -5.06 0.03 -3.45
CA TYR A 74 -6.31 0.52 -4.07
C TYR A 74 -6.06 1.62 -5.10
N ASN A 75 -5.12 2.52 -4.80
CA ASN A 75 -4.75 3.61 -5.71
C ASN A 75 -4.06 3.11 -6.99
N GLN A 76 -3.80 1.80 -7.11
CA GLN A 76 -3.22 1.18 -8.29
C GLN A 76 -4.29 0.48 -9.15
N ILE A 77 -5.48 0.22 -8.58
CA ILE A 77 -6.61 -0.34 -9.32
C ILE A 77 -7.27 0.80 -10.10
N SER A 78 -7.22 0.72 -11.42
CA SER A 78 -7.90 1.69 -12.27
C SER A 78 -9.42 1.56 -12.12
N MET A 79 -10.09 2.71 -12.00
CA MET A 79 -11.54 2.77 -12.01
C MET A 79 -12.05 2.52 -13.43
N ALA A 80 -13.12 1.74 -13.60
CA ALA A 80 -13.77 1.54 -14.88
C ALA A 80 -14.21 2.89 -15.48
N GLN A 81 -13.95 3.13 -16.77
CA GLN A 81 -14.18 4.43 -17.40
C GLN A 81 -15.63 4.89 -17.29
N GLU A 82 -16.59 3.97 -17.40
CA GLU A 82 -18.03 4.22 -17.27
C GLU A 82 -18.50 4.55 -15.84
N ASP A 83 -17.67 4.31 -14.83
CA ASP A 83 -17.98 4.55 -13.43
C ASP A 83 -17.18 5.70 -12.82
N GLN A 84 -16.18 6.22 -13.53
CA GLN A 84 -15.33 7.33 -13.06
C GLN A 84 -16.16 8.57 -12.70
N ASP A 85 -17.12 8.93 -13.54
CA ASP A 85 -17.92 10.14 -13.35
C ASP A 85 -18.88 10.04 -12.16
N LYS A 86 -19.22 8.80 -11.76
CA LYS A 86 -20.13 8.50 -10.64
C LYS A 86 -19.47 8.72 -9.28
N ILE A 87 -18.15 8.71 -9.23
CA ILE A 87 -17.35 8.96 -8.02
C ILE A 87 -16.81 10.39 -7.99
N ALA A 88 -17.45 11.30 -8.71
CA ALA A 88 -17.07 12.71 -8.70
C ALA A 88 -17.34 13.36 -7.33
N PHE A 89 -16.53 14.36 -7.01
CA PHE A 89 -16.56 15.06 -5.75
C PHE A 89 -16.23 16.54 -5.92
N VAL A 90 -16.75 17.33 -4.99
CA VAL A 90 -16.55 18.79 -4.99
C VAL A 90 -15.27 19.18 -4.26
N LYS A 91 -14.45 20.00 -4.93
CA LYS A 91 -13.31 20.70 -4.34
C LYS A 91 -13.49 22.20 -4.58
N LYS A 92 -12.75 23.04 -3.84
CA LYS A 92 -12.85 24.51 -3.92
C LYS A 92 -12.69 25.05 -5.35
N GLU A 93 -11.93 24.35 -6.19
CA GLU A 93 -11.59 24.79 -7.54
C GLU A 93 -12.47 24.17 -8.64
N GLY A 94 -13.36 23.23 -8.31
CA GLY A 94 -14.19 22.55 -9.30
C GLY A 94 -14.60 21.12 -8.91
N LEU A 95 -15.10 20.38 -9.89
CA LEU A 95 -15.52 18.99 -9.75
C LEU A 95 -14.44 18.06 -10.29
N PHE A 96 -14.13 17.02 -9.52
CA PHE A 96 -13.10 16.05 -9.86
C PHE A 96 -13.58 14.63 -9.61
N PHE A 97 -13.05 13.64 -10.31
CA PHE A 97 -13.21 12.23 -9.97
C PHE A 97 -11.86 11.53 -9.83
N TYR A 98 -11.83 10.38 -9.15
CA TYR A 98 -10.64 9.51 -9.14
C TYR A 98 -10.56 8.62 -10.38
N ARG A 99 -9.38 8.56 -11.00
CA ARG A 99 -9.08 7.59 -12.07
C ARG A 99 -8.80 6.18 -11.54
N VAL A 100 -8.57 6.08 -10.23
CA VAL A 100 -8.24 4.87 -9.50
C VAL A 100 -9.30 4.63 -8.44
N MET A 101 -9.49 3.39 -8.02
CA MET A 101 -10.57 3.02 -7.11
C MET A 101 -10.30 3.59 -5.70
N PRO A 102 -11.15 4.49 -5.17
CA PRO A 102 -11.01 4.97 -3.80
C PRO A 102 -11.49 3.92 -2.79
N PHE A 103 -10.90 3.94 -1.59
CA PHE A 103 -11.17 2.93 -0.55
C PHE A 103 -12.56 3.08 0.09
N GLU A 104 -13.18 4.26 -0.02
CA GLU A 104 -14.50 4.55 0.55
C GLU A 104 -15.67 3.89 -0.20
N LEU A 105 -15.42 3.22 -1.33
CA LEU A 105 -16.46 2.52 -2.07
C LEU A 105 -16.84 1.19 -1.41
N LYS A 106 -18.14 0.93 -1.36
CA LYS A 106 -18.74 -0.28 -0.77
C LYS A 106 -18.12 -1.59 -1.26
N ASN A 107 -17.83 -1.68 -2.56
CA ASN A 107 -17.35 -2.91 -3.20
C ASN A 107 -15.82 -2.93 -3.38
N ALA A 108 -15.08 -1.91 -2.91
CA ALA A 108 -13.63 -1.81 -3.11
C ALA A 108 -12.88 -3.03 -2.55
N GLY A 109 -13.22 -3.45 -1.33
CA GLY A 109 -12.59 -4.62 -0.69
C GLY A 109 -12.85 -5.93 -1.44
N ALA A 110 -14.04 -6.12 -2.01
CA ALA A 110 -14.37 -7.31 -2.81
C ALA A 110 -13.57 -7.33 -4.13
N THR A 111 -13.49 -6.20 -4.82
CA THR A 111 -12.66 -6.05 -6.03
C THR A 111 -11.19 -6.31 -5.72
N TYR A 112 -10.68 -5.76 -4.61
CA TYR A 112 -9.31 -5.97 -4.16
C TYR A 112 -9.04 -7.45 -3.85
N GLN A 113 -9.92 -8.10 -3.07
CA GLN A 113 -9.76 -9.51 -2.74
C GLN A 113 -9.74 -10.40 -3.99
N ARG A 114 -10.59 -10.14 -5.01
CA ARG A 114 -10.56 -10.89 -6.28
C ARG A 114 -9.22 -10.75 -6.98
N LEU A 115 -8.65 -9.55 -6.99
CA LEU A 115 -7.36 -9.26 -7.60
C LEU A 115 -6.23 -10.02 -6.87
N VAL A 116 -6.17 -9.90 -5.55
CA VAL A 116 -5.12 -10.56 -4.75
C VAL A 116 -5.26 -12.08 -4.85
N ASN A 117 -6.50 -12.61 -4.86
CA ASN A 117 -6.74 -14.04 -5.10
C ASN A 117 -6.20 -14.51 -6.45
N LYS A 118 -6.22 -13.65 -7.48
CA LYS A 118 -5.66 -13.96 -8.79
C LYS A 118 -4.13 -13.92 -8.78
N ILE A 119 -3.53 -12.89 -8.17
CA ILE A 119 -2.07 -12.71 -8.08
C ILE A 119 -1.43 -13.84 -7.27
N PHE A 120 -1.98 -14.14 -6.10
CA PHE A 120 -1.44 -15.10 -5.14
C PHE A 120 -2.12 -16.47 -5.20
N LYS A 121 -2.81 -16.80 -6.30
CA LYS A 121 -3.56 -18.06 -6.46
C LYS A 121 -2.80 -19.32 -6.04
N LYS A 122 -1.47 -19.34 -6.25
CA LYS A 122 -0.60 -20.49 -5.92
C LYS A 122 0.00 -20.44 -4.50
N GLN A 123 -0.09 -19.30 -3.82
CA GLN A 123 0.55 -19.02 -2.54
C GLN A 123 -0.46 -18.94 -1.38
N ILE A 124 -1.70 -18.53 -1.66
CA ILE A 124 -2.79 -18.50 -0.69
C ILE A 124 -2.95 -19.87 -0.03
N ALA A 125 -3.11 -19.89 1.29
CA ALA A 125 -3.16 -21.07 2.16
C ALA A 125 -1.86 -21.90 2.25
N ARG A 126 -0.90 -21.73 1.34
CA ARG A 126 0.40 -22.42 1.38
C ARG A 126 1.41 -21.67 2.24
N ASN A 127 1.67 -20.42 1.86
CA ASN A 127 2.69 -19.57 2.50
C ASN A 127 2.25 -18.12 2.67
N VAL A 128 1.12 -17.73 2.08
CA VAL A 128 0.52 -16.42 2.23
C VAL A 128 -0.93 -16.61 2.67
N GLU A 129 -1.38 -15.83 3.64
CA GLU A 129 -2.79 -15.61 3.92
C GLU A 129 -3.13 -14.17 3.56
N VAL A 130 -4.33 -13.94 3.04
CA VAL A 130 -4.76 -12.63 2.57
C VAL A 130 -6.13 -12.34 3.14
N TYR A 131 -6.29 -11.18 3.76
CA TYR A 131 -7.58 -10.63 4.15
C TYR A 131 -7.65 -9.17 3.70
N VAL A 132 -8.32 -8.92 2.58
CA VAL A 132 -8.39 -7.59 1.96
C VAL A 132 -6.96 -7.00 1.90
N ASP A 133 -6.66 -5.92 2.61
CA ASP A 133 -5.38 -5.20 2.58
C ASP A 133 -4.28 -5.83 3.43
N ASP A 134 -4.65 -6.69 4.36
CA ASP A 134 -3.73 -7.34 5.28
C ASP A 134 -3.28 -8.68 4.69
N MET A 135 -1.98 -8.81 4.43
CA MET A 135 -1.38 -10.08 4.02
C MET A 135 -0.45 -10.60 5.10
N LEU A 136 -0.42 -11.91 5.27
CA LEU A 136 0.43 -12.60 6.22
C LEU A 136 1.28 -13.62 5.48
N VAL A 137 2.59 -13.40 5.44
CA VAL A 137 3.54 -14.38 4.94
C VAL A 137 4.01 -15.24 6.10
N LYS A 138 4.08 -16.56 5.93
CA LYS A 138 4.35 -17.50 7.03
C LYS A 138 5.23 -18.68 6.62
N ASN A 139 6.05 -19.19 7.55
CA ASN A 139 6.85 -20.40 7.41
C ASN A 139 7.26 -21.00 8.78
N SER A 140 7.66 -22.27 8.80
CA SER A 140 8.21 -22.95 9.98
C SER A 140 9.71 -22.70 10.20
N THR A 141 10.45 -22.34 9.16
CA THR A 141 11.90 -22.09 9.19
C THR A 141 12.22 -20.68 8.71
N LEU A 142 13.27 -20.05 9.27
CA LEU A 142 13.70 -18.72 8.87
C LEU A 142 14.11 -18.68 7.39
N LYS A 143 14.86 -19.68 6.91
CA LYS A 143 15.29 -19.79 5.51
C LYS A 143 14.09 -19.88 4.56
N GLY A 144 13.11 -20.72 4.89
CA GLY A 144 11.87 -20.83 4.11
C GLY A 144 11.02 -19.56 4.17
N HIS A 145 11.02 -18.86 5.31
CA HIS A 145 10.32 -17.57 5.47
C HIS A 145 10.88 -16.51 4.52
N ILE A 146 12.21 -16.36 4.46
CA ILE A 146 12.87 -15.43 3.54
C ILE A 146 12.55 -15.79 2.08
N GLN A 147 12.55 -17.08 1.74
CA GLN A 147 12.15 -17.53 0.40
C GLN A 147 10.69 -17.17 0.06
N ASN A 148 9.79 -17.36 1.03
CA ASN A 148 8.37 -17.00 0.87
C ASN A 148 8.19 -15.48 0.69
N LEU A 149 8.94 -14.66 1.43
CA LEU A 149 8.93 -13.21 1.28
C LEU A 149 9.43 -12.78 -0.10
N ASN A 150 10.52 -13.37 -0.60
CA ASN A 150 11.03 -13.10 -1.94
C ASN A 150 10.02 -13.49 -3.04
N GLU A 151 9.36 -14.65 -2.89
CA GLU A 151 8.32 -15.08 -3.83
C GLU A 151 7.10 -14.15 -3.80
N TRP A 152 6.68 -13.71 -2.61
CA TRP A 152 5.60 -12.73 -2.43
C TRP A 152 5.95 -11.39 -3.10
N GLN A 153 7.17 -10.88 -2.88
CA GLN A 153 7.64 -9.62 -3.43
C GLN A 153 7.69 -9.67 -4.97
N TYR A 154 8.18 -10.78 -5.54
CA TYR A 154 8.22 -10.97 -6.99
C TYR A 154 6.81 -10.89 -7.60
N ARG A 155 5.79 -11.44 -6.93
CA ARG A 155 4.41 -11.44 -7.45
C ARG A 155 3.76 -10.07 -7.43
N LEU A 156 4.10 -9.21 -6.48
CA LEU A 156 3.66 -7.82 -6.47
C LEU A 156 4.39 -6.97 -7.51
N SER A 157 5.67 -7.27 -7.76
CA SER A 157 6.50 -6.52 -8.70
C SER A 157 6.08 -6.68 -10.17
N PHE A 158 5.25 -7.67 -10.52
CA PHE A 158 4.94 -8.01 -11.91
C PHE A 158 3.65 -7.42 -12.49
N ASP A 159 2.89 -6.59 -11.78
CA ASP A 159 1.71 -5.92 -12.38
C ASP A 159 1.37 -4.53 -11.82
N PHE A 160 2.19 -3.92 -10.95
CA PHE A 160 1.86 -2.61 -10.38
C PHE A 160 3.05 -1.65 -10.27
N GLN A 161 2.93 -0.50 -10.93
CA GLN A 161 3.84 0.63 -10.76
C GLN A 161 3.53 1.37 -9.45
N THR A 162 4.19 1.01 -8.36
CA THR A 162 4.20 1.78 -7.10
C THR A 162 5.13 2.98 -7.24
N PHE A 163 4.58 4.15 -7.58
CA PHE A 163 5.33 5.42 -7.55
C PHE A 163 5.06 6.20 -6.27
N ASN A 164 5.57 5.74 -5.12
CA ASN A 164 5.80 6.70 -4.04
C ASN A 164 7.11 6.45 -3.27
N ASN A 165 8.20 6.96 -3.84
CA ASN A 165 9.52 6.97 -3.20
C ASN A 165 9.54 7.64 -1.82
N VAL A 166 8.56 8.51 -1.47
CA VAL A 166 8.49 9.10 -0.12
C VAL A 166 8.16 8.05 0.93
N ALA A 167 7.20 7.16 0.66
CA ALA A 167 6.79 6.13 1.60
C ALA A 167 7.94 5.15 1.88
N GLU A 168 8.68 4.79 0.84
CA GLU A 168 9.85 3.91 0.96
C GLU A 168 10.99 4.54 1.75
N TYR A 169 11.26 5.82 1.52
CA TYR A 169 12.22 6.56 2.34
C TYR A 169 11.77 6.65 3.80
N GLU A 170 10.47 6.85 4.07
CA GLU A 170 9.93 6.90 5.43
C GLU A 170 10.06 5.55 6.13
N ALA A 171 9.75 4.44 5.45
CA ALA A 171 9.92 3.09 5.98
C ALA A 171 11.39 2.77 6.27
N LEU A 172 12.30 3.10 5.34
CA LEU A 172 13.74 2.94 5.50
C LEU A 172 14.26 3.72 6.72
N ILE A 173 13.95 5.01 6.81
CA ILE A 173 14.41 5.88 7.89
C ILE A 173 13.90 5.38 9.24
N LEU A 174 12.64 4.95 9.32
CA LEU A 174 12.08 4.38 10.54
C LEU A 174 12.84 3.13 10.98
N GLY A 175 13.10 2.20 10.05
CA GLY A 175 13.87 0.99 10.33
C GLY A 175 15.28 1.30 10.84
N LEU A 176 15.97 2.23 10.18
CA LEU A 176 17.31 2.69 10.57
C LEU A 176 17.34 3.41 11.92
N GLN A 177 16.28 4.12 12.30
CA GLN A 177 16.17 4.75 13.63
C GLN A 177 15.88 3.74 14.75
N LEU A 178 15.20 2.63 14.44
CA LEU A 178 14.85 1.59 15.39
C LEU A 178 15.99 0.60 15.65
N ALA A 179 16.78 0.27 14.63
CA ALA A 179 17.85 -0.72 14.71
C ALA A 179 18.88 -0.46 15.85
N PRO A 180 19.36 0.78 16.10
CA PRO A 180 20.28 1.05 17.21
C PRO A 180 19.61 0.89 18.57
N ARG A 181 18.31 1.19 18.69
CA ARG A 181 17.53 0.99 19.92
C ARG A 181 17.36 -0.49 20.26
N LEU A 182 17.37 -1.34 19.23
CA LEU A 182 17.38 -2.79 19.35
C LEU A 182 18.80 -3.38 19.46
N ARG A 183 19.83 -2.53 19.60
CA ARG A 183 21.25 -2.90 19.70
C ARG A 183 21.77 -3.71 18.49
N VAL A 184 21.18 -3.50 17.32
CA VAL A 184 21.66 -4.09 16.05
C VAL A 184 22.88 -3.30 15.57
N LYS A 185 23.96 -4.00 15.21
CA LYS A 185 25.22 -3.40 14.73
C LYS A 185 25.48 -3.59 13.23
N GLU A 186 24.90 -4.64 12.66
CA GLU A 186 24.98 -4.96 11.23
C GLU A 186 23.56 -5.06 10.67
N LEU A 187 23.35 -4.49 9.48
CA LEU A 187 22.08 -4.51 8.79
C LEU A 187 22.23 -5.08 7.39
N ILE A 188 21.20 -5.77 6.94
CA ILE A 188 20.99 -6.05 5.53
C ILE A 188 19.63 -5.48 5.19
N ILE A 189 19.62 -4.47 4.33
CA ILE A 189 18.42 -3.71 4.01
C ILE A 189 17.89 -4.17 2.66
N TYR A 190 16.65 -4.63 2.65
CA TYR A 190 15.92 -4.94 1.43
C TYR A 190 14.83 -3.90 1.24
N ILE A 191 14.91 -3.15 0.13
CA ILE A 191 13.91 -2.17 -0.30
C ILE A 191 13.35 -2.67 -1.63
N ASP A 192 12.03 -2.62 -1.77
CA ASP A 192 11.31 -3.02 -2.98
C ASP A 192 11.34 -1.97 -4.10
N SER A 193 11.69 -0.72 -3.77
CA SER A 193 12.00 0.32 -4.74
C SER A 193 13.43 0.21 -5.26
N GLN A 194 13.60 -0.30 -6.48
CA GLN A 194 14.87 -0.26 -7.20
C GLN A 194 15.42 1.17 -7.33
N PHE A 195 14.55 2.18 -7.38
CA PHE A 195 14.99 3.57 -7.46
C PHE A 195 15.61 4.04 -6.16
N VAL A 196 14.96 3.79 -5.01
CA VAL A 196 15.53 4.14 -3.70
C VAL A 196 16.76 3.30 -3.40
N ALA A 197 16.75 1.99 -3.70
CA ALA A 197 17.92 1.13 -3.54
C ALA A 197 19.14 1.66 -4.33
N LYS A 198 18.95 2.00 -5.61
CA LYS A 198 20.00 2.61 -6.43
C LYS A 198 20.44 3.98 -5.94
N GLN A 199 19.55 4.77 -5.34
CA GLN A 199 19.90 6.05 -4.72
C GLN A 199 20.71 5.87 -3.43
N MET A 200 20.40 4.84 -2.63
CA MET A 200 21.16 4.52 -1.41
C MET A 200 22.54 3.95 -1.71
N ASN A 201 22.70 3.29 -2.87
CA ASN A 201 23.98 2.79 -3.36
C ASN A 201 24.78 3.82 -4.18
N ASP A 202 24.35 5.10 -4.20
CA ASP A 202 24.94 6.18 -5.01
C ASP A 202 24.98 5.91 -6.53
N GLU A 203 24.22 4.93 -7.03
CA GLU A 203 24.10 4.65 -8.46
C GLU A 203 23.25 5.71 -9.17
N TYR A 204 22.20 6.22 -8.50
CA TYR A 204 21.23 7.17 -9.05
C TYR A 204 21.17 8.48 -8.24
N GLU A 205 21.06 9.62 -8.93
CA GLU A 205 20.91 10.93 -8.27
C GLU A 205 19.45 11.20 -7.82
N VAL A 206 19.29 11.80 -6.64
CA VAL A 206 18.00 12.27 -6.13
C VAL A 206 17.62 13.63 -6.73
N LYS A 207 16.90 13.63 -7.85
CA LYS A 207 16.53 14.87 -8.56
C LYS A 207 15.45 15.71 -7.86
N LYS A 208 14.50 15.08 -7.16
CA LYS A 208 13.37 15.79 -6.53
C LYS A 208 13.81 16.47 -5.22
N PRO A 209 13.65 17.80 -5.06
CA PRO A 209 14.06 18.51 -3.84
C PRO A 209 13.42 17.97 -2.57
N SER A 210 12.16 17.54 -2.63
CA SER A 210 11.45 16.93 -1.49
C SER A 210 12.10 15.63 -1.02
N LEU A 211 12.65 14.82 -1.94
CA LEU A 211 13.28 13.54 -1.64
C LEU A 211 14.73 13.68 -1.18
N LYS A 212 15.44 14.74 -1.60
CA LYS A 212 16.82 15.02 -1.16
C LYS A 212 16.93 15.04 0.37
N LYS A 213 15.93 15.60 1.05
CA LYS A 213 15.88 15.64 2.52
C LYS A 213 15.81 14.24 3.14
N TYR A 214 15.01 13.34 2.57
CA TYR A 214 14.87 11.99 3.07
C TYR A 214 16.11 11.13 2.80
N HIS A 215 16.67 11.22 1.58
CA HIS A 215 17.92 10.54 1.24
C HIS A 215 19.07 10.95 2.17
N ALA A 216 19.23 12.26 2.42
CA ALA A 216 20.25 12.75 3.36
C ALA A 216 20.11 12.16 4.77
N ILE A 217 18.87 12.07 5.28
CA ILE A 217 18.60 11.46 6.60
C ILE A 217 18.91 9.97 6.57
N ALA A 218 18.50 9.25 5.54
CA ALA A 218 18.73 7.82 5.42
C ALA A 218 20.24 7.49 5.34
N VAL A 219 21.01 8.23 4.53
CA VAL A 219 22.47 8.08 4.42
C VAL A 219 23.15 8.38 5.76
N GLN A 220 22.74 9.45 6.45
CA GLN A 220 23.29 9.79 7.76
C GLN A 220 23.02 8.71 8.82
N LEU A 221 21.85 8.06 8.77
CA LEU A 221 21.51 6.99 9.69
C LEU A 221 22.24 5.69 9.35
N LEU A 222 22.42 5.37 8.07
CA LEU A 222 23.20 4.22 7.61
C LEU A 222 24.65 4.25 8.07
N ALA A 223 25.25 5.44 8.11
CA ALA A 223 26.63 5.64 8.57
C ALA A 223 26.85 5.24 10.06
N GLN A 224 25.80 4.91 10.80
CA GLN A 224 25.88 4.49 12.21
C GLN A 224 26.11 2.98 12.39
N PHE A 225 26.10 2.21 11.30
CA PHE A 225 26.26 0.75 11.34
C PHE A 225 27.63 0.36 10.78
N ASP A 226 28.25 -0.65 11.40
CA ASP A 226 29.58 -1.13 11.01
C ASP A 226 29.56 -1.78 9.61
N LYS A 227 28.39 -2.29 9.22
CA LYS A 227 28.11 -2.88 7.91
C LYS A 227 26.62 -2.72 7.59
N ALA A 228 26.32 -2.05 6.48
CA ALA A 228 24.96 -1.84 5.99
C ALA A 228 24.91 -1.83 4.47
#